data_AF-A0A9J6G032-F1
#
_entry.id   AF-A0A9J6G032-F1
#
_cell.length_a   1.000
_cell.length_b   1.000
_cell.length_c   1.000
_cell.angle_alpha   90.00
_cell.angle_beta   90.00
_cell.angle_gamma   90.00
#
_symmetry.space_group_name_H-M   'P 1'
#
loop_
_entity.id
_entity.type
_entity.pdbx_description
1 polymer ?
#
loop_
_entity_poly.entity_id
_entity_poly.type
_entity_poly.pdbx_seq_one_letter_code
_entity_poly.pdbx_strand_id
1 'polypeptide(L)'
;MRVKINFQGIACGNGFTDPVNMLAIGEFIFGIGIIDRLTADYLSQSSEEARQHIRAGRTRLAYTIMDRIYIGVTTQDTFFKNTTGFEYIYNQLHHKEPQSVGRYKHFVTTVDVRRAIHVGQRKFSTSREAVAGYFAEDFMRSAVPQFTVLLENGYRVLVYSGQLDIAVPTTQTENFLSQLRWSGTNLWARAGQRQWRSSDGEKLRGYVKSVDNLHFVAVRNSGHMVPHDTPQAAFDLISAFIDGSVPFNK
;
A
#
# COMPACT_ATOMS: atom_id res chain seq x y z
N MET A 1 6.14 28.03 23.50
CA MET A 1 4.81 27.97 22.87
C MET A 1 4.73 26.67 22.05
N ARG A 2 3.77 25.77 22.30
CA ARG A 2 3.62 24.54 21.49
C ARG A 2 2.84 24.89 20.22
N VAL A 3 3.41 24.56 19.05
CA VAL A 3 2.70 24.70 17.77
C VAL A 3 1.49 23.76 17.78
N LYS A 4 0.29 24.30 17.56
CA LYS A 4 -0.91 23.50 17.36
C LYS A 4 -1.06 23.21 15.88
N ILE A 5 -1.03 21.94 15.50
CA ILE A 5 -1.31 21.50 14.13
C ILE A 5 -2.72 20.94 14.11
N ASN A 6 -3.58 21.53 13.28
CA ASN A 6 -4.95 21.07 13.10
C ASN A 6 -4.98 19.86 12.17
N PHE A 7 -4.95 18.66 12.74
CA PHE A 7 -5.05 17.42 11.99
C PHE A 7 -6.47 17.24 11.48
N GLN A 8 -6.65 16.97 10.18
CA GLN A 8 -7.99 16.89 9.54
C GLN A 8 -8.32 15.49 9.00
N GLY A 9 -7.30 14.67 8.77
CA GLY A 9 -7.49 13.33 8.21
C GLY A 9 -6.20 12.74 7.68
N ILE A 10 -6.30 11.52 7.14
CA ILE A 10 -5.20 10.79 6.51
C ILE A 10 -5.58 10.28 5.13
N ALA A 11 -4.60 10.22 4.24
CA ALA A 11 -4.66 9.48 3.00
C ALA A 11 -3.56 8.41 3.01
N CYS A 12 -3.92 7.14 2.82
CA CYS A 12 -3.03 5.99 2.83
C CYS A 12 -3.12 5.27 1.48
N GLY A 13 -2.05 5.36 0.68
CA GLY A 13 -1.93 4.71 -0.62
C GLY A 13 -1.18 3.40 -0.53
N ASN A 14 -1.77 2.30 -1.01
CA ASN A 14 -1.14 0.99 -1.09
C ASN A 14 -0.47 0.55 0.23
N GLY A 15 -1.08 0.91 1.37
CA GLY A 15 -0.47 0.77 2.69
C GLY A 15 -0.65 -0.62 3.27
N PHE A 16 0.46 -1.25 3.68
CA PHE A 16 0.45 -2.48 4.46
C PHE A 16 0.05 -2.17 5.92
N THR A 17 -1.23 -2.37 6.24
CA THR A 17 -1.88 -1.78 7.43
C THR A 17 -2.26 -2.82 8.48
N ASP A 18 -2.80 -3.96 8.07
CA ASP A 18 -3.29 -5.00 8.96
C ASP A 18 -2.79 -6.38 8.53
N PRO A 19 -1.51 -6.72 8.81
CA PRO A 19 -0.84 -7.88 8.23
C PRO A 19 -1.62 -9.19 8.39
N VAL A 20 -2.26 -9.42 9.55
CA VAL A 20 -3.01 -10.66 9.80
C VAL A 20 -4.19 -10.87 8.83
N ASN A 21 -4.79 -9.79 8.35
CA ASN A 21 -5.92 -9.82 7.41
C ASN A 21 -5.49 -9.50 5.96
N MET A 22 -4.27 -9.01 5.75
CA MET A 22 -3.74 -8.67 4.44
C MET A 22 -2.89 -9.79 3.82
N LEU A 23 -2.25 -10.66 4.62
CA LEU A 23 -1.38 -11.73 4.11
C LEU A 23 -2.15 -12.84 3.37
N ALA A 24 -2.51 -12.58 2.11
CA ALA A 24 -3.18 -13.50 1.18
C ALA A 24 -2.63 -13.27 -0.24
N ILE A 25 -1.33 -13.54 -0.43
CA ILE A 25 -0.58 -13.13 -1.62
C ILE A 25 -0.78 -14.11 -2.80
N GLY A 26 -0.83 -15.41 -2.53
CA GLY A 26 -0.85 -16.46 -3.57
C GLY A 26 -2.02 -16.36 -4.53
N GLU A 27 -3.26 -16.25 -4.02
CA GLU A 27 -4.46 -16.26 -4.87
C GLU A 27 -4.54 -15.08 -5.84
N PHE A 28 -4.14 -13.88 -5.41
CA PHE A 28 -4.16 -12.71 -6.29
C PHE A 28 -3.19 -12.89 -7.45
N ILE A 29 -1.95 -13.30 -7.15
CA ILE A 29 -0.89 -13.47 -8.14
C ILE A 29 -1.23 -14.61 -9.11
N PHE A 30 -1.84 -15.69 -8.62
CA PHE A 30 -2.39 -16.74 -9.45
C PHE A 30 -3.49 -16.21 -10.38
N GLY A 31 -4.42 -15.41 -9.85
CA GLY A 31 -5.54 -14.85 -10.61
C GLY A 31 -5.12 -13.94 -11.77
N ILE A 32 -3.93 -13.32 -11.70
CA ILE A 32 -3.35 -12.51 -12.78
C ILE A 32 -2.38 -13.31 -13.68
N GLY A 33 -2.18 -14.61 -13.43
CA GLY A 33 -1.43 -15.51 -14.31
C GLY A 33 0.10 -15.44 -14.19
N ILE A 34 0.65 -14.88 -13.11
CA ILE A 34 2.12 -14.81 -12.90
C ILE A 34 2.68 -16.13 -12.34
N ILE A 35 1.87 -16.86 -11.57
CA ILE A 35 2.26 -18.13 -10.93
C ILE A 35 1.26 -19.23 -11.21
N ASP A 36 1.71 -20.48 -11.13
CA ASP A 36 0.83 -21.65 -11.18
C ASP A 36 0.16 -21.94 -9.82
N ARG A 37 -0.75 -22.92 -9.81
CA ARG A 37 -1.48 -23.34 -8.61
C ARG A 37 -0.55 -23.87 -7.52
N LEU A 38 0.49 -24.63 -7.88
CA LEU A 38 1.45 -25.18 -6.92
C LEU A 38 2.19 -24.07 -6.16
N THR A 39 2.66 -23.06 -6.89
CA THR A 39 3.34 -21.90 -6.32
C THR A 39 2.39 -21.06 -5.48
N ALA A 40 1.14 -20.87 -5.94
CA ALA A 40 0.11 -20.15 -5.21
C ALA A 40 -0.22 -20.81 -3.87
N ASP A 41 -0.38 -22.13 -3.86
CA ASP A 41 -0.69 -22.89 -2.65
C ASP A 41 0.46 -22.81 -1.64
N TYR A 42 1.72 -22.88 -2.09
CA TYR A 42 2.89 -22.68 -1.23
C TYR A 42 2.96 -21.27 -0.60
N LEU A 43 2.71 -20.22 -1.39
CA LEU A 43 2.66 -18.85 -0.89
C LEU A 43 1.50 -18.65 0.11
N SER A 44 0.34 -19.26 -0.16
CA SER A 44 -0.82 -19.22 0.73
C SER A 44 -0.55 -19.94 2.05
N GLN A 45 0.07 -21.12 2.02
CA GLN A 45 0.47 -21.85 3.22
C GLN A 45 1.47 -21.05 4.07
N SER A 46 2.49 -20.48 3.43
CA SER A 46 3.50 -19.66 4.11
C SER A 46 2.90 -18.37 4.69
N SER A 47 1.91 -17.77 4.00
CA SER A 47 1.16 -16.62 4.50
C SER A 47 0.32 -16.97 5.74
N GLU A 48 -0.30 -18.16 5.77
CA GLU A 48 -1.03 -18.63 6.96
C GLU A 48 -0.09 -18.90 8.14
N GLU A 49 1.09 -19.48 7.91
CA GLU A 49 2.10 -19.66 8.94
C GLU A 49 2.52 -18.31 9.55
N ALA A 50 2.80 -17.31 8.70
CA ALA A 50 3.09 -15.95 9.14
C ALA A 50 1.94 -15.35 9.97
N ARG A 51 0.68 -15.53 9.54
CA ARG A 51 -0.51 -15.12 10.31
C ARG A 51 -0.61 -15.79 11.67
N GLN A 52 -0.30 -17.08 11.78
CA GLN A 52 -0.27 -17.80 13.05
C GLN A 52 0.81 -17.23 13.99
N HIS A 53 1.98 -16.87 13.45
CA HIS A 53 3.02 -16.20 14.22
C HIS A 53 2.58 -14.81 14.70
N ILE A 54 1.91 -14.02 13.86
CA ILE A 54 1.34 -12.71 14.27
C ILE A 54 0.36 -12.89 15.43
N ARG A 55 -0.59 -13.82 15.31
CA ARG A 55 -1.58 -14.12 16.36
C ARG A 55 -0.93 -14.57 17.68
N ALA A 56 0.21 -15.25 17.59
CA ALA A 56 0.98 -15.69 18.75
C ALA A 56 1.95 -14.62 19.29
N GLY A 57 1.89 -13.37 18.82
CA GLY A 57 2.79 -12.29 19.24
C GLY A 57 4.23 -12.42 18.72
N ARG A 58 4.49 -13.35 17.81
CA ARG A 58 5.81 -13.66 17.24
C ARG A 58 6.04 -12.90 15.92
N THR A 59 5.87 -11.57 15.95
CA THR A 59 5.86 -10.72 14.74
C THR A 59 7.17 -10.75 13.95
N ARG A 60 8.33 -10.86 14.62
CA ARG A 60 9.63 -10.99 13.94
C ARG A 60 9.75 -12.27 13.11
N LEU A 61 9.19 -13.38 13.58
CA LEU A 61 9.17 -14.64 12.83
C LEU A 61 8.27 -14.50 11.60
N ALA A 62 7.10 -13.90 11.75
CA ALA A 62 6.21 -13.60 10.62
C ALA A 62 6.91 -12.71 9.57
N TYR A 63 7.63 -11.66 10.01
CA TYR A 63 8.43 -10.82 9.12
C TYR A 63 9.48 -11.64 8.36
N THR A 64 10.21 -12.50 9.07
CA THR A 64 11.27 -13.32 8.48
C THR A 64 10.72 -14.28 7.40
N ILE A 65 9.55 -14.87 7.64
CA ILE A 65 8.86 -15.71 6.65
C ILE A 65 8.50 -14.89 5.40
N MET A 66 7.81 -13.77 5.59
CA MET A 66 7.33 -12.95 4.47
C MET A 66 8.47 -12.29 3.68
N ASP A 67 9.53 -11.87 4.36
CA ASP A 67 10.75 -11.33 3.74
C ASP A 67 11.41 -12.38 2.84
N ARG A 68 11.51 -13.62 3.31
CA ARG A 68 12.11 -14.73 2.54
C ARG A 68 11.27 -15.16 1.35
N ILE A 69 9.94 -15.21 1.48
CA ILE A 69 9.10 -15.72 0.39
C ILE A 69 8.70 -14.65 -0.62
N TYR A 70 8.62 -13.38 -0.22
CA TYR A 70 8.01 -12.33 -1.04
C TYR A 70 8.67 -10.95 -0.96
N ILE A 71 8.73 -10.33 0.24
CA ILE A 71 9.03 -8.90 0.40
C ILE A 71 10.48 -8.55 0.02
N GLY A 72 11.45 -9.38 0.44
CA GLY A 72 12.84 -9.30 0.04
C GLY A 72 13.58 -8.00 0.37
N VAL A 73 13.28 -7.38 1.51
CA VAL A 73 14.00 -6.19 1.98
C VAL A 73 15.34 -6.58 2.59
N THR A 74 15.38 -7.66 3.38
CA THR A 74 16.63 -8.23 3.91
C THR A 74 17.10 -9.45 3.12
N THR A 75 16.18 -10.23 2.56
CA THR A 75 16.45 -11.40 1.72
C THR A 75 16.39 -11.01 0.25
N GLN A 76 17.54 -10.85 -0.41
CA GLN A 76 17.57 -10.35 -1.80
C GLN A 76 17.06 -11.36 -2.86
N ASP A 77 17.11 -12.66 -2.55
CA ASP A 77 16.68 -13.76 -3.43
C ASP A 77 15.48 -14.49 -2.82
N THR A 78 14.31 -13.87 -2.96
CA THR A 78 13.06 -14.42 -2.43
C THR A 78 12.59 -15.63 -3.23
N PHE A 79 11.76 -16.48 -2.62
CA PHE A 79 11.09 -17.57 -3.35
C PHE A 79 10.33 -17.04 -4.57
N PHE A 80 9.54 -15.98 -4.42
CA PHE A 80 8.80 -15.37 -5.51
C PHE A 80 9.70 -14.91 -6.67
N LYS A 81 10.79 -14.19 -6.37
CA LYS A 81 11.76 -13.74 -7.38
C LYS A 81 12.37 -14.92 -8.12
N ASN A 82 12.81 -15.95 -7.39
CA ASN A 82 13.48 -17.11 -7.98
C ASN A 82 12.53 -17.95 -8.86
N THR A 83 11.25 -18.03 -8.49
CA THR A 83 10.25 -18.80 -9.24
C THR A 83 9.73 -18.05 -10.48
N THR A 84 9.62 -16.72 -10.42
CA THR A 84 8.93 -15.92 -11.46
C THR A 84 9.86 -15.06 -12.31
N GLY A 85 11.07 -14.78 -11.82
CA GLY A 85 11.96 -13.77 -12.40
C GLY A 85 11.55 -12.31 -12.15
N PHE A 86 10.51 -12.05 -11.35
CA PHE A 86 10.13 -10.69 -10.95
C PHE A 86 11.06 -10.15 -9.85
N GLU A 87 11.73 -9.04 -10.16
CA GLU A 87 12.53 -8.25 -9.23
C GLU A 87 11.77 -7.01 -8.72
N TYR A 88 10.61 -6.71 -9.31
CA TYR A 88 9.83 -5.50 -9.03
C TYR A 88 8.37 -5.84 -8.74
N ILE A 89 8.01 -5.83 -7.45
CA ILE A 89 6.65 -6.17 -6.98
C ILE A 89 5.70 -4.98 -6.97
N TYR A 90 6.12 -3.79 -7.39
CA TYR A 90 5.30 -2.59 -7.25
C TYR A 90 4.36 -2.35 -8.44
N ASN A 91 4.48 -3.08 -9.55
CA ASN A 91 3.54 -3.01 -10.67
C ASN A 91 3.66 -4.27 -11.53
N GLN A 92 2.57 -5.02 -11.70
CA GLN A 92 2.57 -6.28 -12.47
C GLN A 92 3.03 -6.13 -13.93
N LEU A 93 2.97 -4.92 -14.51
CA LEU A 93 3.42 -4.67 -15.87
C LEU A 93 4.95 -4.68 -16.02
N HIS A 94 5.69 -4.67 -14.91
CA HIS A 94 7.14 -4.53 -14.90
C HIS A 94 7.78 -5.61 -14.02
N HIS A 95 8.58 -6.47 -14.61
CA HIS A 95 9.36 -7.46 -13.86
C HIS A 95 10.65 -6.87 -13.25
N LYS A 96 11.05 -5.64 -13.61
CA LYS A 96 12.22 -4.89 -13.07
C LYS A 96 11.86 -3.43 -12.83
N GLU A 97 12.58 -2.76 -11.93
CA GLU A 97 12.37 -1.33 -11.62
C GLU A 97 12.50 -0.49 -12.91
N PRO A 98 11.45 0.24 -13.34
CA PRO A 98 11.54 1.10 -14.50
C PRO A 98 12.59 2.20 -14.30
N GLN A 99 13.37 2.51 -15.35
CA GLN A 99 14.42 3.52 -15.27
C GLN A 99 13.90 4.88 -14.77
N SER A 100 12.67 5.25 -15.14
CA SER A 100 12.02 6.50 -14.71
C SER A 100 11.96 6.65 -13.18
N VAL A 101 11.71 5.55 -12.46
CA VAL A 101 11.61 5.51 -10.99
C VAL A 101 12.97 5.80 -10.34
N GLY A 102 14.08 5.39 -10.99
CA GLY A 102 15.43 5.55 -10.46
C GLY A 102 16.09 6.92 -10.72
N ARG A 103 15.59 7.73 -11.67
CA ARG A 103 16.28 8.95 -12.14
C ARG A 103 16.57 9.97 -11.05
N TYR A 104 15.67 10.11 -10.07
CA TYR A 104 15.84 11.08 -8.99
C TYR A 104 17.10 10.80 -8.16
N LYS A 105 17.51 9.53 -8.02
CA LYS A 105 18.68 9.11 -7.23
C LYS A 105 19.97 9.80 -7.73
N HIS A 106 20.10 9.94 -9.05
CA HIS A 106 21.19 10.69 -9.66
C HIS A 106 21.00 12.21 -9.52
N PHE A 107 19.79 12.71 -9.79
CA PHE A 107 19.49 14.14 -9.70
C PHE A 107 19.82 14.73 -8.33
N VAL A 108 19.37 14.10 -7.24
CA VAL A 108 19.58 14.59 -5.86
C VAL A 108 21.03 14.49 -5.38
N THR A 109 21.90 13.78 -6.12
CA THR A 109 23.33 13.65 -5.78
C THR A 109 24.22 14.62 -6.54
N THR A 110 23.69 15.38 -7.51
CA THR A 110 24.44 16.43 -8.22
C THR A 110 24.89 17.56 -7.28
N VAL A 111 26.03 18.19 -7.58
CA VAL A 111 26.63 19.24 -6.73
C VAL A 111 25.67 20.41 -6.53
N ASP A 112 25.03 20.86 -7.61
CA ASP A 112 24.15 22.01 -7.57
C ASP A 112 22.88 21.74 -6.75
N VAL A 113 22.24 20.58 -6.94
CA VAL A 113 21.06 20.21 -6.16
C VAL A 113 21.43 20.07 -4.68
N ARG A 114 22.52 19.36 -4.36
CA ARG A 114 22.97 19.20 -2.97
C ARG A 114 23.26 20.53 -2.28
N ARG A 115 23.86 21.49 -3.01
CA ARG A 115 24.08 22.86 -2.52
C ARG A 115 22.74 23.56 -2.27
N ALA A 116 21.81 23.47 -3.21
CA ALA A 116 20.50 24.11 -3.14
C ALA A 116 19.62 23.59 -1.99
N ILE A 117 19.71 22.30 -1.64
CA ILE A 117 18.95 21.71 -0.51
C ILE A 117 19.74 21.65 0.80
N HIS A 118 20.91 22.31 0.86
CA HIS A 118 21.73 22.50 2.06
C HIS A 118 22.12 21.21 2.82
N VAL A 119 22.32 20.08 2.13
CA VAL A 119 22.66 18.79 2.78
C VAL A 119 24.14 18.67 3.20
N GLY A 120 24.97 19.65 2.84
CA GLY A 120 26.40 19.68 3.16
C GLY A 120 27.12 18.42 2.67
N GLN A 121 27.85 17.76 3.57
CA GLN A 121 28.62 16.54 3.26
C GLN A 121 27.83 15.23 3.45
N ARG A 122 26.54 15.30 3.81
CA ARG A 122 25.71 14.09 4.06
C ARG A 122 25.49 13.32 2.76
N LYS A 123 25.90 12.05 2.71
CA LYS A 123 25.69 11.19 1.54
C LYS A 123 24.22 10.81 1.43
N PHE A 124 23.67 10.88 0.22
CA PHE A 124 22.37 10.28 -0.08
C PHE A 124 22.53 8.76 -0.14
N SER A 125 21.57 8.02 0.41
CA SER A 125 21.56 6.56 0.41
C SER A 125 20.13 6.06 0.25
N THR A 126 19.97 4.99 -0.51
CA THR A 126 18.71 4.25 -0.67
C THR A 126 18.76 2.88 0.01
N SER A 127 19.85 2.57 0.73
CA SER A 127 19.96 1.35 1.54
C SER A 127 18.91 1.39 2.65
N ARG A 128 18.18 0.28 2.79
CA ARG A 128 17.02 0.15 3.69
C ARG A 128 17.14 -1.03 4.65
N GLU A 129 18.15 -1.88 4.46
CA GLU A 129 18.35 -3.14 5.17
C GLU A 129 18.49 -2.93 6.67
N ALA A 130 19.33 -1.96 7.08
CA ALA A 130 19.54 -1.66 8.49
C ALA A 130 18.27 -1.17 9.17
N VAL A 131 17.56 -0.23 8.54
CA VAL A 131 16.29 0.31 9.07
C VAL A 131 15.24 -0.79 9.15
N ALA A 132 15.06 -1.58 8.09
CA ALA A 132 14.12 -2.70 8.10
C ALA A 132 14.46 -3.74 9.18
N GLY A 133 15.75 -4.01 9.40
CA GLY A 133 16.21 -4.86 10.50
C GLY A 133 15.77 -4.37 11.88
N TYR A 134 15.85 -3.06 12.13
CA TYR A 134 15.35 -2.46 13.38
C TYR A 134 13.83 -2.47 13.50
N PHE A 135 13.10 -2.36 12.39
CA PHE A 135 11.63 -2.38 12.35
C PHE A 135 11.02 -3.78 12.15
N ALA A 136 11.83 -4.85 12.10
CA ALA A 136 11.36 -6.20 11.79
C ALA A 136 10.23 -6.70 12.73
N GLU A 137 10.24 -6.31 14.00
CA GLU A 137 9.16 -6.63 14.95
C GLU A 137 7.89 -5.80 14.76
N ASP A 138 8.05 -4.57 14.27
CA ASP A 138 6.96 -3.62 14.08
C ASP A 138 6.23 -3.85 12.75
N PHE A 139 6.97 -4.30 11.72
CA PHE A 139 6.48 -4.50 10.36
C PHE A 139 5.21 -5.36 10.27
N MET A 140 5.07 -6.35 11.16
CA MET A 140 3.94 -7.29 11.18
C MET A 140 2.87 -6.95 12.24
N ARG A 141 2.93 -5.76 12.85
CA ARG A 141 1.90 -5.27 13.76
C ARG A 141 0.76 -4.61 12.98
N SER A 142 -0.43 -4.64 13.58
CA SER A 142 -1.62 -4.02 13.00
C SER A 142 -1.68 -2.53 13.37
N ALA A 143 -1.97 -1.69 12.38
CA ALA A 143 -2.30 -0.29 12.55
C ALA A 143 -3.83 -0.04 12.64
N VAL A 144 -4.64 -1.11 12.68
CA VAL A 144 -6.11 -1.03 12.87
C VAL A 144 -6.48 -0.16 14.08
N PRO A 145 -5.85 -0.28 15.27
CA PRO A 145 -6.23 0.55 16.41
C PRO A 145 -6.16 2.05 16.13
N GLN A 146 -5.14 2.49 15.40
CA GLN A 146 -4.95 3.89 15.00
C GLN A 146 -6.03 4.32 14.00
N PHE A 147 -6.36 3.48 13.01
CA PHE A 147 -7.45 3.73 12.09
C PHE A 147 -8.80 3.84 12.81
N THR A 148 -9.11 2.94 13.74
CA THR A 148 -10.33 3.00 14.55
C THR A 148 -10.39 4.29 15.36
N VAL A 149 -9.30 4.69 16.04
CA VAL A 149 -9.26 5.96 16.78
C VAL A 149 -9.56 7.15 15.86
N LEU A 150 -9.00 7.18 14.66
CA LEU A 150 -9.28 8.25 13.70
C LEU A 150 -10.76 8.29 13.29
N LEU A 151 -11.31 7.13 12.95
CA LEU A 151 -12.69 7.01 12.49
C LEU A 151 -13.69 7.39 13.58
N GLU A 152 -13.52 6.89 14.80
CA GLU A 152 -14.42 7.19 15.93
C GLU A 152 -14.37 8.66 16.37
N ASN A 153 -13.27 9.37 16.07
CA ASN A 153 -13.13 10.80 16.36
C ASN A 153 -13.52 11.69 15.15
N GLY A 154 -14.16 11.12 14.13
CA GLY A 154 -14.67 11.87 12.98
C GLY A 154 -13.59 12.36 12.00
N TYR A 155 -12.34 11.92 12.15
CA TYR A 155 -11.29 12.25 11.18
C TYR A 155 -11.53 11.54 9.87
N ARG A 156 -11.25 12.23 8.76
CA ARG A 156 -11.44 11.67 7.43
C ARG A 156 -10.31 10.71 7.10
N VAL A 157 -10.66 9.53 6.60
CA VAL A 157 -9.69 8.49 6.26
C VAL A 157 -9.92 8.09 4.81
N LEU A 158 -8.93 8.34 3.96
CA LEU A 158 -8.86 7.84 2.60
C LEU A 158 -7.86 6.69 2.55
N VAL A 159 -8.31 5.51 2.13
CA VAL A 159 -7.47 4.40 1.71
C VAL A 159 -7.57 4.28 0.20
N TYR A 160 -6.47 4.24 -0.51
CA TYR A 160 -6.49 4.01 -1.96
C TYR A 160 -5.46 2.97 -2.36
N SER A 161 -5.77 2.24 -3.43
CA SER A 161 -4.94 1.12 -3.89
C SER A 161 -4.89 1.10 -5.41
N GLY A 162 -3.69 1.10 -5.98
CA GLY A 162 -3.49 0.81 -7.40
C GLY A 162 -3.82 -0.66 -7.72
N GLN A 163 -4.64 -0.90 -8.75
CA GLN A 163 -5.08 -2.25 -9.14
C GLN A 163 -3.96 -3.14 -9.72
N LEU A 164 -2.85 -2.55 -10.17
CA LEU A 164 -1.69 -3.26 -10.72
C LEU A 164 -0.62 -3.55 -9.67
N ASP A 165 -0.83 -3.14 -8.42
CA ASP A 165 0.12 -3.40 -7.34
C ASP A 165 0.10 -4.88 -6.95
N ILE A 166 1.26 -5.52 -6.92
CA ILE A 166 1.41 -6.89 -6.44
C ILE A 166 2.08 -6.94 -5.06
N ALA A 167 2.69 -5.85 -4.58
CA ALA A 167 3.29 -5.75 -3.25
C ALA A 167 2.21 -5.69 -2.17
N VAL A 168 1.20 -4.84 -2.38
CA VAL A 168 0.00 -4.74 -1.55
C VAL A 168 -1.24 -4.78 -2.45
N PRO A 169 -1.63 -5.96 -2.97
CA PRO A 169 -2.78 -6.09 -3.84
C PRO A 169 -4.04 -5.46 -3.29
N THR A 170 -4.86 -4.94 -4.19
CA THR A 170 -6.15 -4.30 -3.86
C THR A 170 -7.04 -5.24 -3.04
N THR A 171 -7.03 -6.54 -3.33
CA THR A 171 -7.77 -7.56 -2.56
C THR A 171 -7.36 -7.62 -1.09
N GLN A 172 -6.08 -7.41 -0.77
CA GLN A 172 -5.61 -7.40 0.62
C GLN A 172 -6.09 -6.17 1.37
N THR A 173 -6.07 -5.01 0.70
CA THR A 173 -6.61 -3.77 1.25
C THR A 173 -8.11 -3.92 1.54
N GLU A 174 -8.86 -4.54 0.62
CA GLU A 174 -10.28 -4.85 0.85
C GLU A 174 -10.50 -5.84 2.01
N ASN A 175 -9.67 -6.88 2.13
CA ASN A 175 -9.75 -7.83 3.25
C ASN A 175 -9.57 -7.11 4.60
N PHE A 176 -8.53 -6.29 4.74
CA PHE A 176 -8.35 -5.44 5.92
C PHE A 176 -9.59 -4.58 6.21
N LEU A 177 -10.08 -3.83 5.22
CA LEU A 177 -11.23 -2.94 5.38
C LEU A 177 -12.52 -3.70 5.72
N SER A 178 -12.66 -4.95 5.27
CA SER A 178 -13.79 -5.81 5.62
C SER A 178 -13.78 -6.26 7.09
N GLN A 179 -12.59 -6.36 7.70
CA GLN A 179 -12.41 -6.77 9.09
C GLN A 179 -12.35 -5.57 10.06
N LEU A 180 -12.24 -4.35 9.54
CA LEU A 180 -12.16 -3.13 10.33
C LEU A 180 -13.44 -2.91 11.14
N ARG A 181 -13.29 -2.85 12.46
CA ARG A 181 -14.37 -2.58 13.41
C ARG A 181 -14.39 -1.11 13.82
N TRP A 182 -15.50 -0.45 13.51
CA TRP A 182 -15.81 0.93 13.86
C TRP A 182 -17.33 1.16 13.75
N SER A 183 -17.80 2.34 14.16
CA SER A 183 -19.23 2.70 14.15
C SER A 183 -19.94 2.46 12.80
N GLY A 184 -19.25 2.62 11.67
CA GLY A 184 -19.77 2.38 10.32
C GLY A 184 -19.63 0.95 9.78
N THR A 185 -19.15 -0.04 10.55
CA THR A 185 -18.88 -1.41 10.05
C THR A 185 -20.08 -2.06 9.36
N ASN A 186 -21.29 -1.94 9.94
CA ASN A 186 -22.49 -2.54 9.36
C ASN A 186 -22.90 -1.89 8.02
N LEU A 187 -22.73 -0.58 7.92
CA LEU A 187 -22.97 0.15 6.68
C LEU A 187 -21.91 -0.20 5.63
N TRP A 188 -20.64 -0.30 6.04
CA TRP A 188 -19.54 -0.70 5.17
C TRP A 188 -19.77 -2.08 4.55
N ALA A 189 -20.23 -3.06 5.34
CA ALA A 189 -20.52 -4.41 4.83
C ALA A 189 -21.61 -4.44 3.75
N ARG A 190 -22.53 -3.46 3.75
CA ARG A 190 -23.66 -3.36 2.81
C ARG A 190 -23.40 -2.37 1.66
N ALA A 191 -22.41 -1.51 1.79
CA ALA A 191 -22.09 -0.50 0.80
C ALA A 191 -21.44 -1.14 -0.45
N GLY A 192 -22.01 -0.82 -1.61
CA GLY A 192 -21.45 -1.17 -2.91
C GLY A 192 -20.40 -0.16 -3.37
N GLN A 193 -19.55 -0.60 -4.30
CA GLN A 193 -18.65 0.29 -5.02
C GLN A 193 -19.42 1.06 -6.11
N ARG A 194 -18.97 2.27 -6.41
CA ARG A 194 -19.45 3.07 -7.54
C ARG A 194 -18.29 3.49 -8.43
N GLN A 195 -18.58 3.70 -9.70
CA GLN A 195 -17.59 4.20 -10.64
C GLN A 195 -17.09 5.59 -10.22
N TRP A 196 -15.78 5.78 -10.28
CA TRP A 196 -15.14 7.09 -10.21
C TRP A 196 -14.59 7.44 -11.59
N ARG A 197 -15.09 8.55 -12.13
CA ARG A 197 -14.74 9.08 -13.44
C ARG A 197 -14.07 10.45 -13.32
N SER A 198 -13.38 10.87 -14.37
CA SER A 198 -12.92 12.25 -14.52
C SER A 198 -14.09 13.24 -14.48
N SER A 199 -13.78 14.52 -14.28
CA SER A 199 -14.79 15.60 -14.20
C SER A 199 -15.66 15.72 -15.45
N ASP A 200 -15.11 15.42 -16.62
CA ASP A 200 -15.83 15.36 -17.91
C ASP A 200 -16.63 14.06 -18.11
N GLY A 201 -16.51 13.07 -17.21
CA GLY A 201 -17.17 11.76 -17.29
C GLY A 201 -16.51 10.75 -18.22
N GLU A 202 -15.56 11.17 -19.06
CA GLU A 202 -15.01 10.36 -20.16
C GLU A 202 -14.11 9.23 -19.67
N LYS A 203 -13.25 9.51 -18.69
CA LYS A 203 -12.24 8.55 -18.22
C LYS A 203 -12.70 7.86 -16.95
N LEU A 204 -12.88 6.54 -17.00
CA LEU A 204 -13.06 5.72 -15.81
C LEU A 204 -11.72 5.60 -15.05
N ARG A 205 -11.59 6.35 -13.95
CA ARG A 205 -10.39 6.42 -13.10
C ARG A 205 -10.31 5.30 -12.07
N GLY A 206 -11.44 4.76 -11.64
CA GLY A 206 -11.47 3.79 -10.56
C GLY A 206 -12.85 3.45 -10.04
N TYR A 207 -12.85 2.90 -8.84
CA TYR A 207 -14.05 2.54 -8.10
C TYR A 207 -13.90 3.04 -6.68
N VAL A 208 -14.95 3.69 -6.16
CA VAL A 208 -14.98 4.24 -4.81
C VAL A 208 -16.04 3.53 -3.98
N LYS A 209 -15.72 3.27 -2.72
CA LYS A 209 -16.64 2.87 -1.66
C LYS A 209 -16.50 3.86 -0.53
N SER A 210 -17.60 4.36 0.00
CA SER A 210 -17.58 5.37 1.07
C SER A 210 -18.70 5.13 2.06
N VAL A 211 -18.38 5.24 3.34
CA VAL A 211 -19.33 5.22 4.45
C VAL A 211 -18.80 6.21 5.47
N ASP A 212 -19.64 7.15 5.86
CA ASP A 212 -19.31 8.26 6.77
C ASP A 212 -17.95 8.90 6.40
N ASN A 213 -16.98 8.83 7.32
CA ASN A 213 -15.63 9.39 7.18
C ASN A 213 -14.57 8.39 6.66
N LEU A 214 -14.96 7.18 6.23
CA LEU A 214 -14.08 6.21 5.60
C LEU A 214 -14.34 6.14 4.09
N HIS A 215 -13.27 6.33 3.30
CA HIS A 215 -13.30 6.22 1.85
C HIS A 215 -12.25 5.22 1.36
N PHE A 216 -12.66 4.28 0.51
CA PHE A 216 -11.76 3.38 -0.21
C PHE A 216 -11.83 3.64 -1.71
N VAL A 217 -10.68 3.77 -2.38
CA VAL A 217 -10.60 3.95 -3.83
C VAL A 217 -9.64 2.95 -4.47
N ALA A 218 -10.17 2.07 -5.31
CA ALA A 218 -9.37 1.25 -6.22
C ALA A 218 -9.07 2.06 -7.49
N VAL A 219 -7.80 2.41 -7.70
CA VAL A 219 -7.35 3.25 -8.81
C VAL A 219 -6.93 2.38 -9.99
N ARG A 220 -7.58 2.59 -11.15
CA ARG A 220 -7.27 1.85 -12.37
C ARG A 220 -5.90 2.22 -12.92
N ASN A 221 -5.32 1.28 -13.67
CA ASN A 221 -4.08 1.47 -14.44
C ASN A 221 -2.89 1.97 -13.59
N SER A 222 -2.87 1.65 -12.30
CA SER A 222 -1.84 2.12 -11.36
C SER A 222 -1.33 0.96 -10.52
N GLY A 223 -0.03 0.91 -10.30
CA GLY A 223 0.62 0.03 -9.33
C GLY A 223 0.71 0.67 -7.95
N HIS A 224 1.72 0.28 -7.19
CA HIS A 224 1.98 0.71 -5.81
C HIS A 224 2.14 2.23 -5.69
N MET A 225 2.83 2.84 -6.65
CA MET A 225 3.07 4.27 -6.70
C MET A 225 2.03 4.96 -7.59
N VAL A 226 0.78 5.01 -7.13
CA VAL A 226 -0.34 5.62 -7.89
C VAL A 226 -0.01 6.99 -8.49
N PRO A 227 0.64 7.95 -7.77
CA PRO A 227 0.98 9.24 -8.35
C PRO A 227 2.01 9.18 -9.48
N HIS A 228 2.86 8.16 -9.53
CA HIS A 228 3.79 7.95 -10.63
C HIS A 228 3.07 7.38 -11.86
N ASP A 229 2.21 6.38 -11.66
CA ASP A 229 1.58 5.64 -12.76
C ASP A 229 0.40 6.41 -13.38
N THR A 230 -0.41 7.09 -12.58
CA THR A 230 -1.54 7.91 -13.03
C THR A 230 -1.59 9.28 -12.35
N PRO A 231 -0.63 10.19 -12.64
CA PRO A 231 -0.47 11.46 -11.92
C PRO A 231 -1.74 12.31 -11.90
N GLN A 232 -2.46 12.41 -13.03
CA GLN A 232 -3.71 13.18 -13.06
C GLN A 232 -4.81 12.56 -12.19
N ALA A 233 -4.92 11.22 -12.14
CA ALA A 233 -5.92 10.58 -11.28
C ALA A 233 -5.56 10.77 -9.80
N ALA A 234 -4.29 10.62 -9.44
CA ALA A 234 -3.82 10.86 -8.07
C ALA A 234 -4.06 12.31 -7.62
N PHE A 235 -3.80 13.29 -8.50
CA PHE A 235 -4.04 14.69 -8.24
C PHE A 235 -5.53 14.97 -8.01
N ASP A 236 -6.40 14.48 -8.90
CA ASP A 236 -7.85 14.63 -8.76
C ASP A 236 -8.35 14.00 -7.44
N LEU A 237 -7.84 12.80 -7.10
CA LEU A 237 -8.21 12.07 -5.89
C LEU A 237 -7.84 12.83 -4.61
N ILE A 238 -6.59 13.29 -4.50
CA ILE A 238 -6.12 13.99 -3.31
C ILE A 238 -6.75 15.38 -3.20
N SER A 239 -6.92 16.11 -4.31
CA SER A 239 -7.61 17.40 -4.30
C SER A 239 -9.06 17.24 -3.85
N ALA A 240 -9.78 16.25 -4.40
CA ALA A 240 -11.13 15.94 -3.97
C ALA A 240 -11.22 15.53 -2.50
N PHE A 241 -10.20 14.81 -2.00
CA PHE A 241 -10.11 14.48 -0.59
C PHE A 241 -9.89 15.76 0.22
N ILE A 242 -8.96 16.63 -0.11
CA ILE A 242 -8.74 17.86 0.66
C ILE A 242 -10.00 18.73 0.68
N ASP A 243 -10.63 18.93 -0.47
CA ASP A 243 -11.78 19.82 -0.63
C ASP A 243 -13.10 19.24 -0.11
N GLY A 244 -13.14 17.93 0.18
CA GLY A 244 -14.38 17.24 0.52
C GLY A 244 -15.37 17.30 -0.64
N SER A 245 -14.92 16.86 -1.83
CA SER A 245 -15.69 16.86 -3.07
C SER A 245 -15.78 15.47 -3.70
N VAL A 246 -16.34 15.35 -4.91
CA VAL A 246 -16.43 14.09 -5.67
C VAL A 246 -15.02 13.48 -5.82
N PRO A 247 -14.77 12.21 -5.48
CA PRO A 247 -15.75 11.12 -5.44
C PRO A 247 -16.25 10.79 -4.04
N PHE A 248 -16.20 11.69 -3.06
CA PHE A 248 -16.58 11.41 -1.68
C PHE A 248 -17.97 11.94 -1.32
N ASN A 249 -18.45 12.95 -2.04
CA ASN A 249 -19.78 13.53 -1.80
C ASN A 249 -20.85 12.67 -2.47
N LYS A 250 -21.73 12.09 -1.66
CA LYS A 250 -23.08 11.65 -2.02
C LYS A 250 -23.99 11.92 -0.84
#